data_AF-A0A971B2U4-F1
#
_entry.id   AF-A0A971B2U4-F1
#
_cell.length_a   1.000
_cell.length_b   1.000
_cell.length_c   1.000
_cell.angle_alpha   90.00
_cell.angle_beta   90.00
_cell.angle_gamma   90.00
#
_symmetry.space_group_name_H-M   'P 1'
#
loop_
_entity.id
_entity.type
_entity.pdbx_description
1 polymer ?
#
loop_
_entity_poly.entity_id
_entity_poly.type
_entity_poly.pdbx_seq_one_letter_code
_entity_poly.pdbx_strand_id
1 'polypeptide(L)'
;MKMARWLAGGFVGALIGGAVWVAVGYFANYEVGWIAWGIGFVVGLGVRVGAGEDDGPFPGIVAMLIAVLAIVGSKYLVTTMVINREFGGAKVSVEADAETMTARIADEIVEEYEAKGKKIKWPKAAEDDDAPLPTTYPSDIWKEATKRWNAIPPEEQQVKMDQEEAQINELLNGFLQEQKQELKKTAFRESFSGYDILWFLLAAATAFKLGSGLTSDD
;
A
#
# COMPACT_ATOMS: atom_id res chain seq x y z
N MET A 1 -21.07 -33.69 4.08
CA MET A 1 -21.10 -32.27 4.53
C MET A 1 -20.33 -32.01 5.84
N LYS A 2 -19.39 -32.89 6.23
CA LYS A 2 -18.64 -32.76 7.50
C LYS A 2 -17.62 -31.61 7.47
N MET A 3 -16.78 -31.60 6.43
CA MET A 3 -15.78 -30.56 6.15
C MET A 3 -16.35 -29.12 6.17
N ALA A 4 -17.54 -28.91 5.60
CA ALA A 4 -18.17 -27.59 5.55
C ALA A 4 -18.50 -27.04 6.94
N ARG A 5 -18.90 -27.90 7.88
CA ARG A 5 -19.18 -27.51 9.27
C ARG A 5 -17.90 -27.15 10.02
N TRP A 6 -16.83 -27.89 9.80
CA TRP A 6 -15.52 -27.62 10.38
C TRP A 6 -15.01 -26.26 9.91
N LEU A 7 -15.06 -26.01 8.59
CA LEU A 7 -14.69 -24.74 8.00
C LEU A 7 -15.53 -23.60 8.58
N ALA A 8 -16.86 -23.73 8.60
CA ALA A 8 -17.75 -22.70 9.14
C ALA A 8 -17.40 -22.35 10.59
N GLY A 9 -17.25 -23.35 11.46
CA GLY A 9 -16.89 -23.12 12.86
C GLY A 9 -15.51 -22.47 13.03
N GLY A 10 -14.51 -22.96 12.29
CA GLY A 10 -13.17 -22.38 12.29
C GLY A 10 -13.13 -20.94 11.79
N PHE A 11 -13.88 -20.63 10.72
CA PHE A 11 -13.97 -19.27 10.17
C PHE A 11 -14.63 -18.30 11.15
N VAL A 12 -15.68 -18.71 11.87
CA VAL A 12 -16.28 -17.88 12.93
C VAL A 12 -15.23 -17.57 14.00
N GLY A 13 -14.46 -18.57 14.44
CA GLY A 13 -13.39 -18.35 15.41
C GLY A 13 -12.27 -17.44 14.88
N ALA A 14 -11.90 -17.60 13.61
CA ALA A 14 -10.90 -16.77 12.94
C ALA A 14 -11.34 -15.31 12.83
N LEU A 15 -12.61 -15.05 12.50
CA LEU A 15 -13.16 -13.70 12.42
C LEU A 15 -13.18 -13.03 13.79
N ILE A 16 -13.58 -13.75 14.84
CA ILE A 16 -13.59 -13.21 16.21
C ILE A 16 -12.16 -12.90 16.67
N GLY A 17 -11.25 -13.88 16.58
CA GLY A 17 -9.87 -13.71 17.00
C GLY A 17 -9.13 -12.65 16.18
N GLY A 18 -9.32 -12.67 14.87
CA GLY A 18 -8.73 -11.69 13.95
C GLY A 18 -9.25 -10.28 14.19
N ALA A 19 -10.54 -10.10 14.45
CA ALA A 19 -11.10 -8.79 14.79
C ALA A 19 -10.49 -8.21 16.07
N VAL A 20 -10.29 -9.04 17.09
CA VAL A 20 -9.61 -8.63 18.34
C VAL A 20 -8.16 -8.22 18.06
N TRP A 21 -7.40 -9.04 17.32
CA TRP A 21 -6.03 -8.71 16.95
C TRP A 21 -5.96 -7.40 16.16
N VAL A 22 -6.79 -7.25 15.13
CA VAL A 22 -6.82 -6.05 14.29
C VAL A 22 -7.16 -4.81 15.13
N ALA A 23 -8.14 -4.89 16.02
CA ALA A 23 -8.49 -3.79 16.90
C ALA A 23 -7.33 -3.40 17.82
N VAL A 24 -6.67 -4.37 18.46
CA VAL A 24 -5.52 -4.09 19.33
C VAL A 24 -4.36 -3.49 18.53
N GLY A 25 -3.99 -4.10 17.41
CA GLY A 25 -2.89 -3.62 16.57
C GLY A 25 -3.13 -2.22 16.02
N TYR A 26 -4.35 -1.93 15.56
CA TYR A 26 -4.69 -0.64 14.97
C TYR A 26 -4.81 0.50 15.98
N PHE A 27 -5.43 0.25 17.15
CA PHE A 27 -5.66 1.29 18.16
C PHE A 27 -4.53 1.45 19.17
N ALA A 28 -3.89 0.35 19.60
CA ALA A 28 -2.85 0.38 20.61
C ALA A 28 -1.43 0.52 20.01
N ASN A 29 -1.27 0.36 18.68
CA ASN A 29 0.02 0.28 17.99
C ASN A 29 0.99 -0.73 18.65
N TYR A 30 0.42 -1.80 19.23
CA TYR A 30 1.15 -2.84 19.94
C TYR A 30 0.83 -4.19 19.32
N GLU A 31 1.87 -4.96 18.98
CA GLU A 31 1.74 -6.36 18.60
C GLU A 31 2.02 -7.23 19.81
N VAL A 32 1.04 -8.03 20.21
CA VAL A 32 1.15 -8.86 21.40
C VAL A 32 1.01 -10.33 21.01
N GLY A 33 2.14 -11.03 20.99
CA GLY A 33 2.23 -12.40 20.45
C GLY A 33 1.27 -13.41 21.08
N TRP A 34 0.88 -13.23 22.37
CA TRP A 34 -0.09 -14.13 23.01
C TRP A 34 -1.49 -14.06 22.39
N ILE A 35 -1.84 -12.98 21.69
CA ILE A 35 -3.13 -12.89 20.98
C ILE A 35 -3.18 -13.93 19.84
N ALA A 36 -2.05 -14.31 19.25
CA ALA A 36 -1.98 -15.26 18.13
C ALA A 36 -2.29 -16.66 18.65
N TRP A 37 -1.73 -16.97 19.82
CA TRP A 37 -2.10 -18.17 20.55
C TRP A 37 -3.60 -18.21 20.88
N GLY A 38 -4.16 -17.08 21.33
CA GLY A 38 -5.60 -16.91 21.52
C GLY A 38 -6.43 -17.15 20.25
N ILE A 39 -5.99 -16.66 19.09
CA ILE A 39 -6.63 -16.94 17.80
C ILE A 39 -6.65 -18.45 17.54
N GLY A 40 -5.50 -19.13 17.70
CA GLY A 40 -5.41 -20.58 17.53
C GLY A 40 -6.39 -21.35 18.44
N PHE A 41 -6.52 -20.91 19.69
CA PHE A 41 -7.48 -21.47 20.64
C PHE A 41 -8.93 -21.32 20.15
N VAL A 42 -9.36 -20.10 19.80
CA VAL A 42 -10.75 -19.83 19.39
C VAL A 42 -11.08 -20.52 18.05
N VAL A 43 -10.14 -20.55 17.10
CA VAL A 43 -10.30 -21.30 15.84
C VAL A 43 -10.43 -22.80 16.13
N GLY A 44 -9.56 -23.36 16.98
CA GLY A 44 -9.61 -24.76 17.39
C GLY A 44 -10.94 -25.15 18.01
N LEU A 45 -11.45 -24.33 18.94
CA LEU A 45 -12.79 -24.51 19.52
C LEU A 45 -13.90 -24.41 18.47
N GLY A 46 -13.82 -23.44 17.56
CA GLY A 46 -14.78 -23.28 16.48
C GLY A 46 -14.86 -24.53 15.60
N VAL A 47 -13.71 -25.06 15.19
CA VAL A 47 -13.64 -26.32 14.43
C VAL A 47 -14.15 -27.50 15.26
N ARG A 48 -13.78 -27.61 16.55
CA ARG A 48 -14.25 -28.67 17.45
C ARG A 48 -15.78 -28.70 17.53
N VAL A 49 -16.41 -27.54 17.74
CA VAL A 49 -17.87 -27.39 17.76
C VAL A 49 -18.48 -27.78 16.41
N GLY A 50 -17.86 -27.36 15.31
CA GLY A 50 -18.28 -27.75 13.97
C GLY A 50 -18.20 -29.27 13.71
N ALA A 51 -17.16 -29.91 14.26
CA ALA A 51 -16.85 -31.34 14.09
C ALA A 51 -17.76 -32.25 14.92
N GLY A 52 -18.18 -31.86 16.12
CA GLY A 52 -19.10 -32.64 16.94
C GLY A 52 -18.50 -33.98 17.37
N GLU A 53 -18.96 -35.11 16.85
CA GLU A 53 -18.42 -36.44 17.18
C GLU A 53 -17.28 -36.86 16.23
N ASP A 54 -16.96 -36.06 15.22
CA ASP A 54 -15.87 -36.35 14.29
C ASP A 54 -14.51 -36.05 14.94
N ASP A 55 -13.94 -37.06 15.61
CA ASP A 55 -12.59 -36.99 16.16
C ASP A 55 -11.54 -37.52 15.15
N GLY A 56 -10.31 -37.01 15.26
CA GLY A 56 -9.19 -37.45 14.44
C GLY A 56 -8.34 -36.29 13.90
N PRO A 57 -7.27 -36.61 13.15
CA PRO A 57 -6.28 -35.62 12.75
C PRO A 57 -6.80 -34.58 11.74
N PHE A 58 -7.79 -34.93 10.91
CA PHE A 58 -8.26 -34.05 9.82
C PHE A 58 -8.91 -32.74 10.29
N PRO A 59 -9.89 -32.75 11.23
CA PRO A 59 -10.39 -31.51 11.85
C PRO A 59 -9.27 -30.66 12.47
N GLY A 60 -8.28 -31.29 13.11
CA GLY A 60 -7.10 -30.60 13.65
C GLY A 60 -6.29 -29.88 12.56
N ILE A 61 -6.00 -30.54 11.44
CA ILE A 61 -5.28 -29.92 10.31
C ILE A 61 -6.05 -28.71 9.78
N VAL A 62 -7.37 -28.83 9.63
CA VAL A 62 -8.22 -27.72 9.17
C VAL A 62 -8.16 -26.55 10.14
N ALA A 63 -8.28 -26.80 11.46
CA ALA A 63 -8.15 -25.76 12.48
C ALA A 63 -6.80 -25.05 12.44
N MET A 64 -5.71 -25.82 12.33
CA MET A 64 -4.36 -25.30 12.21
C MET A 64 -4.20 -24.36 11.00
N LEU A 65 -4.64 -24.80 9.82
CA LEU A 65 -4.52 -24.01 8.59
C LEU A 65 -5.34 -22.71 8.67
N ILE A 66 -6.57 -22.78 9.19
CA ILE A 66 -7.40 -21.59 9.40
C ILE A 66 -6.74 -20.63 10.38
N ALA A 67 -6.18 -21.13 11.49
CA ALA A 67 -5.52 -20.30 12.49
C ALA A 67 -4.30 -19.57 11.91
N VAL A 68 -3.44 -20.27 11.16
CA VAL A 68 -2.28 -19.65 10.50
C VAL A 68 -2.71 -18.57 9.51
N LEU A 69 -3.71 -18.85 8.67
CA LEU A 69 -4.23 -17.87 7.72
C LEU A 69 -4.85 -16.65 8.43
N ALA A 70 -5.57 -16.87 9.54
CA ALA A 70 -6.15 -15.81 10.33
C ALA A 70 -5.09 -14.89 10.93
N ILE A 71 -3.99 -15.44 11.46
CA ILE A 71 -2.91 -14.65 12.05
C ILE A 71 -2.16 -13.86 10.97
N VAL A 72 -1.76 -14.51 9.87
CA VAL A 72 -1.07 -13.85 8.75
C VAL A 72 -1.95 -12.75 8.14
N GLY A 73 -3.23 -13.05 7.91
CA GLY A 73 -4.20 -12.10 7.40
C GLY A 73 -4.42 -10.92 8.35
N SER A 74 -4.48 -11.15 9.66
CA SER A 74 -4.65 -10.08 10.66
C SER A 74 -3.44 -9.14 10.68
N LYS A 75 -2.21 -9.67 10.61
CA LYS A 75 -1.00 -8.84 10.49
C LYS A 75 -1.04 -7.99 9.22
N TYR A 76 -1.34 -8.60 8.08
CA TYR A 76 -1.44 -7.88 6.81
C TYR A 76 -2.48 -6.75 6.86
N LEU A 77 -3.65 -7.01 7.47
CA LEU A 77 -4.70 -6.02 7.65
C LEU A 77 -4.26 -4.87 8.55
N VAL A 78 -3.64 -5.15 9.71
CA VAL A 78 -3.12 -4.11 10.61
C VAL A 78 -2.10 -3.25 9.87
N THR A 79 -1.09 -3.84 9.24
CA THR A 79 -0.06 -3.10 8.49
C THR A 79 -0.70 -2.22 7.40
N THR A 80 -1.64 -2.78 6.63
CA THR A 80 -2.32 -2.05 5.57
C THR A 80 -3.17 -0.90 6.11
N MET A 81 -3.89 -1.12 7.21
CA MET A 81 -4.73 -0.09 7.84
C MET A 81 -3.89 1.04 8.45
N VAL A 82 -2.80 0.72 9.14
CA VAL A 82 -1.88 1.72 9.71
C VAL A 82 -1.26 2.55 8.59
N ILE A 83 -0.73 1.93 7.54
CA ILE A 83 -0.14 2.66 6.41
C ILE A 83 -1.21 3.50 5.69
N ASN A 84 -2.41 2.97 5.47
CA ASN A 84 -3.49 3.74 4.87
C ASN A 84 -3.95 4.90 5.77
N ARG A 85 -3.86 4.79 7.10
CA ARG A 85 -4.19 5.90 8.01
C ARG A 85 -3.17 7.03 7.87
N GLU A 86 -1.89 6.70 7.86
CA GLU A 86 -0.82 7.72 7.81
C GLU A 86 -0.62 8.28 6.39
N PHE A 87 -0.85 7.46 5.35
CA PHE A 87 -0.52 7.83 3.95
C PHE A 87 -1.71 7.78 2.98
N GLY A 88 -2.86 7.21 3.35
CA GLY A 88 -3.97 6.96 2.42
C GLY A 88 -4.71 8.22 1.95
N GLY A 89 -4.71 9.28 2.75
CA GLY A 89 -5.31 10.57 2.39
C GLY A 89 -4.41 11.50 1.57
N ALA A 90 -3.11 11.22 1.51
CA ALA A 90 -2.16 12.06 0.78
C ALA A 90 -2.33 11.84 -0.74
N LYS A 91 -3.10 12.74 -1.35
CA LYS A 91 -3.00 13.07 -2.77
C LYS A 91 -2.13 14.31 -2.88
N VAL A 92 -1.15 14.26 -3.76
CA VAL A 92 -0.40 15.46 -4.12
C VAL A 92 -1.07 16.01 -5.38
N SER A 93 -1.42 17.29 -5.31
CA SER A 93 -1.89 18.07 -6.45
C SER A 93 -0.89 19.19 -6.69
N VAL A 94 -0.46 19.33 -7.92
CA VAL A 94 0.35 20.46 -8.41
C VAL A 94 -0.53 21.20 -9.40
N GLU A 95 -0.74 22.48 -9.16
CA GLU A 95 -1.42 23.35 -10.13
C GLU A 95 -0.43 23.72 -11.23
N ALA A 96 -0.85 23.56 -12.49
CA ALA A 96 -0.05 24.05 -13.61
C ALA A 96 -0.24 25.56 -13.74
N ASP A 97 0.86 26.31 -13.69
CA ASP A 97 0.85 27.76 -13.87
C ASP A 97 1.37 28.18 -15.26
N ALA A 98 1.15 29.46 -15.59
CA ALA A 98 1.59 30.02 -16.87
C ALA A 98 3.12 29.93 -17.08
N GLU A 99 3.90 29.93 -16.00
CA GLU A 99 5.35 29.84 -16.06
C GLU A 99 5.79 28.42 -16.45
N THR A 100 5.19 27.41 -15.85
CA THR A 100 5.36 25.98 -16.18
C THR A 100 4.96 25.70 -17.63
N MET A 101 3.81 26.23 -18.07
CA MET A 101 3.37 26.08 -19.47
C MET A 101 4.30 26.81 -20.45
N THR A 102 4.84 27.96 -20.05
CA THR A 102 5.84 28.68 -20.85
C THR A 102 7.15 27.89 -20.94
N ALA A 103 7.57 27.23 -19.86
CA ALA A 103 8.74 26.34 -19.86
C ALA A 103 8.56 25.17 -20.83
N ARG A 104 7.38 24.52 -20.87
CA ARG A 104 7.12 23.46 -21.87
C ARG A 104 7.26 23.95 -23.31
N ILE A 105 6.77 25.15 -23.62
CA ILE A 105 6.95 25.75 -24.95
C ILE A 105 8.42 26.12 -25.19
N ALA A 106 9.15 26.53 -24.16
CA ALA A 106 10.59 26.78 -24.26
C ALA A 106 11.35 25.50 -24.61
N ASP A 107 11.00 24.35 -24.02
CA ASP A 107 11.56 23.04 -24.36
C ASP A 107 11.26 22.66 -25.82
N GLU A 108 10.02 22.87 -26.30
CA GLU A 108 9.67 22.65 -27.72
C GLU A 108 10.54 23.51 -28.66
N ILE A 109 10.80 24.78 -28.31
CA ILE A 109 11.66 25.67 -29.11
C ILE A 109 13.12 25.19 -29.09
N VAL A 110 13.60 24.71 -27.94
CA VAL A 110 14.93 24.12 -27.80
C VAL A 110 15.08 22.92 -28.74
N GLU A 111 14.13 21.99 -28.69
CA GLU A 111 14.10 20.82 -29.60
C GLU A 111 14.08 21.24 -31.07
N GLU A 112 13.26 22.24 -31.44
CA GLU A 112 13.23 22.79 -32.80
C GLU A 112 14.59 23.36 -33.23
N TYR A 113 15.31 24.03 -32.31
CA TYR A 113 16.59 24.66 -32.60
C TYR A 113 17.70 23.61 -32.74
N GLU A 114 17.72 22.61 -31.86
CA GLU A 114 18.66 21.50 -31.92
C GLU A 114 18.46 20.63 -33.16
N ALA A 115 17.20 20.36 -33.55
CA ALA A 115 16.88 19.65 -34.79
C ALA A 115 17.37 20.39 -36.05
N LYS A 116 17.50 21.73 -35.97
CA LYS A 116 18.08 22.58 -37.02
C LYS A 116 19.60 22.73 -36.91
N GLY A 117 20.25 22.01 -35.99
CA GLY A 117 21.69 22.05 -35.75
C GLY A 117 22.19 23.33 -35.08
N LYS A 118 21.30 24.13 -34.48
CA LYS A 118 21.72 25.32 -33.73
C LYS A 118 22.29 24.91 -32.38
N LYS A 119 23.46 25.44 -32.03
CA LYS A 119 24.01 25.29 -30.69
C LYS A 119 23.39 26.30 -29.74
N ILE A 120 22.78 25.81 -28.66
CA ILE A 120 22.18 26.61 -27.61
C ILE A 120 23.21 26.89 -26.53
N LYS A 121 23.22 28.12 -26.01
CA LYS A 121 24.08 28.53 -24.88
C LYS A 121 23.24 28.65 -23.63
N TRP A 122 23.29 27.63 -22.78
CA TRP A 122 22.53 27.58 -21.54
C TRP A 122 23.08 28.56 -20.49
N PRO A 123 22.21 29.24 -19.72
CA PRO A 123 22.63 30.04 -18.58
C PRO A 123 23.12 29.14 -17.44
N LYS A 124 23.98 29.67 -16.56
CA LYS A 124 24.46 28.91 -15.38
C LYS A 124 23.32 28.49 -14.44
N ALA A 125 22.28 29.31 -14.35
CA ALA A 125 21.11 29.01 -13.54
C ALA A 125 20.35 27.75 -14.01
N ALA A 126 20.60 27.25 -15.23
CA ALA A 126 20.06 25.97 -15.68
C ALA A 126 20.61 24.76 -14.91
N GLU A 127 21.73 24.92 -14.19
CA GLU A 127 22.34 23.87 -13.36
C GLU A 127 21.84 23.91 -11.91
N ASP A 128 20.98 24.87 -11.58
CA ASP A 128 20.44 25.09 -10.23
C ASP A 128 18.96 24.70 -10.21
N ASP A 129 18.65 23.60 -9.53
CA ASP A 129 17.29 23.05 -9.42
C ASP A 129 16.32 24.03 -8.70
N ASP A 130 16.85 25.01 -7.94
CA ASP A 130 16.07 26.01 -7.22
C ASP A 130 15.92 27.33 -7.99
N ALA A 131 16.52 27.46 -9.18
CA ALA A 131 16.47 28.69 -9.95
C ALA A 131 15.08 28.92 -10.57
N PRO A 132 14.56 30.17 -10.59
CA PRO A 132 13.29 30.47 -11.25
C PRO A 132 13.32 30.09 -12.73
N LEU A 133 12.24 29.48 -13.25
CA LEU A 133 12.19 28.92 -14.60
C LEU A 133 12.64 29.92 -15.69
N PRO A 134 12.22 31.21 -15.71
CA PRO A 134 12.69 32.18 -16.70
C PRO A 134 14.20 32.36 -16.78
N THR A 135 14.91 32.06 -15.69
CA THR A 135 16.37 32.22 -15.60
C THR A 135 17.12 30.95 -16.03
N THR A 136 16.44 29.80 -16.05
CA THR A 136 17.01 28.51 -16.47
C THR A 136 17.12 28.39 -17.99
N TYR A 137 16.36 29.19 -18.76
CA TYR A 137 16.40 29.20 -20.22
C TYR A 137 17.20 30.39 -20.79
N PRO A 138 17.78 30.25 -22.00
CA PRO A 138 18.30 31.38 -22.75
C PRO A 138 17.22 32.45 -22.95
N SER A 139 17.59 33.72 -22.72
CA SER A 139 16.61 34.82 -22.69
C SER A 139 15.83 35.02 -24.00
N ASP A 140 16.40 34.64 -25.13
CA ASP A 140 15.76 34.68 -26.44
C ASP A 140 14.72 33.56 -26.61
N ILE A 141 15.03 32.35 -26.13
CA ILE A 141 14.11 31.22 -26.12
C ILE A 141 12.92 31.51 -25.20
N TRP A 142 13.17 31.97 -23.97
CA TRP A 142 12.10 32.28 -23.01
C TRP A 142 11.14 33.37 -23.52
N LYS A 143 11.67 34.42 -24.15
CA LYS A 143 10.86 35.49 -24.75
C LYS A 143 9.96 34.96 -25.88
N GLU A 144 10.49 34.10 -26.74
CA GLU A 144 9.71 33.49 -27.81
C GLU A 144 8.66 32.52 -27.23
N ALA A 145 9.01 31.74 -26.21
CA ALA A 145 8.07 30.85 -25.52
C ALA A 145 6.91 31.62 -24.89
N THR A 146 7.22 32.70 -24.18
CA THR A 146 6.21 33.60 -23.57
C THR A 146 5.28 34.17 -24.64
N LYS A 147 5.85 34.57 -25.79
CA LYS A 147 5.07 35.10 -26.91
C LYS A 147 4.14 34.03 -27.51
N ARG A 148 4.63 32.80 -27.69
CA ARG A 148 3.83 31.67 -28.18
C ARG A 148 2.73 31.30 -27.19
N TRP A 149 3.00 31.27 -25.88
CA TRP A 149 2.00 31.04 -24.85
C TRP A 149 0.90 32.11 -24.88
N ASN A 150 1.29 33.39 -24.89
CA ASN A 150 0.35 34.52 -24.90
C ASN A 150 -0.45 34.64 -26.21
N ALA A 151 -0.02 33.97 -27.28
CA ALA A 151 -0.76 33.90 -28.54
C ALA A 151 -1.90 32.85 -28.50
N ILE A 152 -1.88 31.93 -27.54
CA ILE A 152 -2.95 30.94 -27.33
C ILE A 152 -4.16 31.67 -26.71
N PRO A 153 -5.39 31.46 -27.21
CA PRO A 153 -6.60 32.01 -26.61
C PRO A 153 -6.72 31.63 -25.12
N PRO A 154 -7.24 32.51 -24.24
CA PRO A 154 -7.34 32.22 -22.80
C PRO A 154 -8.12 30.94 -22.46
N GLU A 155 -9.16 30.62 -23.22
CA GLU A 155 -9.92 29.38 -23.05
C GLU A 155 -9.07 28.13 -23.35
N GLU A 156 -8.24 28.19 -24.39
CA GLU A 156 -7.32 27.10 -24.75
C GLU A 156 -6.14 27.01 -23.78
N GLN A 157 -5.67 28.13 -23.23
CA GLN A 157 -4.66 28.14 -22.17
C GLN A 157 -5.14 27.38 -20.95
N GLN A 158 -6.37 27.63 -20.50
CA GLN A 158 -6.94 26.92 -19.35
C GLN A 158 -7.06 25.43 -19.62
N VAL A 159 -7.58 25.04 -20.79
CA VAL A 159 -7.67 23.61 -21.16
C VAL A 159 -6.30 22.93 -21.14
N LYS A 160 -5.25 23.60 -21.63
CA LYS A 160 -3.88 23.06 -21.58
C LYS A 160 -3.35 22.95 -20.17
N MET A 161 -3.58 23.94 -19.31
CA MET A 161 -3.19 23.89 -17.89
C MET A 161 -3.92 22.76 -17.16
N ASP A 162 -5.23 22.61 -17.36
CA ASP A 162 -6.01 21.53 -16.74
C ASP A 162 -5.53 20.14 -17.20
N GLN A 163 -5.18 20.00 -18.48
CA GLN A 163 -4.62 18.75 -19.02
C GLN A 163 -3.25 18.45 -18.45
N GLU A 164 -2.39 19.46 -18.34
CA GLU A 164 -1.05 19.33 -17.77
C GLU A 164 -1.11 18.97 -16.29
N GLU A 165 -1.94 19.69 -15.53
CA GLU A 165 -2.21 19.40 -14.13
C GLU A 165 -2.71 17.96 -13.95
N ALA A 166 -3.65 17.51 -14.77
CA ALA A 166 -4.16 16.15 -14.70
C ALA A 166 -3.04 15.11 -14.95
N GLN A 167 -2.16 15.34 -15.92
CA GLN A 167 -1.05 14.45 -16.24
C GLN A 167 0.01 14.41 -15.12
N ILE A 168 0.42 15.58 -14.62
CA ILE A 168 1.39 15.68 -13.52
C ILE A 168 0.82 15.03 -12.27
N ASN A 169 -0.44 15.30 -11.95
CA ASN A 169 -1.11 14.71 -10.80
C ASN A 169 -1.26 13.20 -10.96
N GLU A 170 -1.57 12.69 -12.15
CA GLU A 170 -1.63 11.24 -12.40
C GLU A 170 -0.26 10.58 -12.19
N LEU A 171 0.81 11.17 -12.75
CA LEU A 171 2.18 10.67 -12.59
C LEU A 171 2.62 10.67 -11.11
N LEU A 172 2.45 11.80 -10.42
CA LEU A 172 2.82 11.94 -9.01
C LEU A 172 2.03 10.98 -8.13
N ASN A 173 0.71 10.90 -8.32
CA ASN A 173 -0.11 9.98 -7.55
C ASN A 173 0.21 8.53 -7.89
N GLY A 174 0.54 8.19 -9.14
CA GLY A 174 1.04 6.87 -9.55
C GLY A 174 2.31 6.48 -8.80
N PHE A 175 3.32 7.35 -8.81
CA PHE A 175 4.57 7.17 -8.08
C PHE A 175 4.34 6.99 -6.56
N LEU A 176 3.51 7.84 -5.97
CA LEU A 176 3.16 7.73 -4.55
C LEU A 176 2.43 6.42 -4.23
N GLN A 177 1.57 5.92 -5.12
CA GLN A 177 0.91 4.63 -4.93
C GLN A 177 1.91 3.48 -4.99
N GLU A 178 2.86 3.48 -5.93
CA GLU A 178 3.92 2.48 -5.99
C GLU A 178 4.76 2.46 -4.71
N GLN A 179 5.20 3.63 -4.24
CA GLN A 179 5.93 3.75 -2.99
C GLN A 179 5.11 3.25 -1.79
N LYS A 180 3.81 3.55 -1.73
CA LYS A 180 2.92 3.01 -0.68
C LYS A 180 2.84 1.49 -0.73
N GLN A 181 2.84 0.87 -1.91
CA GLN A 181 2.81 -0.60 -2.04
C GLN A 181 4.12 -1.24 -1.58
N GLU A 182 5.26 -0.65 -1.93
CA GLU A 182 6.57 -1.13 -1.47
C GLU A 182 6.75 -0.96 0.04
N LEU A 183 6.29 0.17 0.60
CA LEU A 183 6.23 0.37 2.04
C LEU A 183 5.34 -0.67 2.72
N LYS A 184 4.16 -1.00 2.17
CA LYS A 184 3.28 -2.06 2.70
C LYS A 184 3.98 -3.41 2.73
N LYS A 185 4.64 -3.81 1.64
CA LYS A 185 5.37 -5.08 1.57
C LYS A 185 6.50 -5.13 2.59
N THR A 186 7.27 -4.05 2.69
CA THR A 186 8.43 -3.94 3.58
C THR A 186 7.98 -3.99 5.04
N ALA A 187 7.04 -3.13 5.42
CA ALA A 187 6.48 -3.08 6.78
C ALA A 187 5.81 -4.41 7.18
N PHE A 188 5.11 -5.06 6.24
CA PHE A 188 4.51 -6.37 6.51
C PHE A 188 5.59 -7.42 6.78
N ARG A 189 6.66 -7.46 5.97
CA ARG A 189 7.78 -8.39 6.19
C ARG A 189 8.50 -8.13 7.51
N GLU A 190 8.74 -6.85 7.82
CA GLU A 190 9.41 -6.44 9.06
C GLU A 190 8.54 -6.66 10.31
N SER A 191 7.21 -6.70 10.16
CA SER A 191 6.32 -7.07 11.26
C SER A 191 6.57 -8.50 11.76
N PHE A 192 7.20 -9.39 10.98
CA PHE A 192 7.56 -10.72 11.44
C PHE A 192 8.92 -10.72 12.14
N SER A 193 8.89 -10.88 13.45
CA SER A 193 10.05 -11.11 14.29
C SER A 193 10.31 -12.60 14.49
N GLY A 194 11.51 -12.97 14.97
CA GLY A 194 11.78 -14.35 15.39
C GLY A 194 10.87 -14.83 16.53
N TYR A 195 10.32 -13.90 17.34
CA TYR A 195 9.39 -14.21 18.42
C TYR A 195 8.01 -14.64 17.91
N ASP A 196 7.61 -14.19 16.72
CA ASP A 196 6.34 -14.61 16.11
C ASP A 196 6.31 -16.10 15.80
N ILE A 197 7.46 -16.70 15.45
CA ILE A 197 7.57 -18.14 15.17
C ILE A 197 7.07 -18.95 16.38
N LEU A 198 7.46 -18.57 17.59
CA LEU A 198 7.03 -19.23 18.81
C LEU A 198 5.50 -19.21 18.94
N TRP A 199 4.89 -18.04 18.79
CA TRP A 199 3.45 -17.88 18.96
C TRP A 199 2.65 -18.52 17.83
N PHE A 200 3.18 -18.54 16.62
CA PHE A 200 2.58 -19.23 15.48
C PHE A 200 2.56 -20.74 15.71
N LEU A 201 3.66 -21.32 16.20
CA LEU A 201 3.72 -22.73 16.53
C LEU A 201 2.77 -23.08 17.68
N LEU A 202 2.71 -22.24 18.73
CA LEU A 202 1.77 -22.44 19.84
C LEU A 202 0.31 -22.34 19.38
N ALA A 203 -0.02 -21.36 18.56
CA ALA A 203 -1.35 -21.19 17.99
C ALA A 203 -1.74 -22.39 17.11
N ALA A 204 -0.85 -22.80 16.21
CA ALA A 204 -1.05 -23.93 15.30
C ALA A 204 -1.24 -25.25 16.08
N ALA A 205 -0.37 -25.53 17.05
CA ALA A 205 -0.46 -26.73 17.87
C ALA A 205 -1.72 -26.74 18.74
N THR A 206 -2.10 -25.60 19.31
CA THR A 206 -3.33 -25.46 20.10
C THR A 206 -4.57 -25.66 19.24
N ALA A 207 -4.63 -25.02 18.07
CA ALA A 207 -5.72 -25.18 17.11
C ALA A 207 -5.85 -26.64 16.65
N PHE A 208 -4.73 -27.29 16.32
CA PHE A 208 -4.69 -28.69 15.92
C PHE A 208 -5.21 -29.62 17.02
N LYS A 209 -4.70 -29.46 18.24
CA LYS A 209 -5.08 -30.33 19.37
C LYS A 209 -6.57 -30.18 19.70
N LEU A 210 -7.07 -28.94 19.77
CA LEU A 210 -8.49 -28.70 20.05
C LEU A 210 -9.37 -29.18 18.90
N GLY A 211 -8.99 -28.87 17.66
CA GLY A 211 -9.76 -29.27 16.48
C GLY A 211 -9.85 -30.77 16.33
N SER A 212 -8.77 -31.51 16.63
CA SER A 212 -8.72 -32.97 16.43
C SER A 212 -9.51 -33.79 17.47
N GLY A 213 -9.92 -33.19 18.59
CA GLY A 213 -10.62 -33.90 19.66
C GLY A 213 -9.77 -34.91 20.42
N LEU A 214 -8.47 -35.02 20.11
CA LEU A 214 -7.53 -35.93 20.76
C LEU A 214 -7.17 -35.40 22.15
N THR A 215 -8.03 -35.67 23.14
CA THR A 215 -7.67 -35.56 24.56
C THR A 215 -6.84 -36.78 24.95
N SER A 216 -5.75 -36.56 25.65
CA SER A 216 -4.76 -37.56 26.05
C SER A 216 -5.27 -38.47 27.17
N ASP A 217 -6.29 -39.29 26.86
CA ASP A 217 -6.86 -40.30 27.75
C ASP A 217 -6.70 -41.73 27.18
N ASP A 218 -5.54 -42.04 26.60
CA ASP A 218 -5.03 -43.42 26.40
C ASP A 218 -3.53 -43.47 26.77
#